data_AF-A0A2M9KHW3-F1
#
_entry.id   AF-A0A2M9KHW3-F1
#
_cell.length_a   1.000
_cell.length_b   1.000
_cell.length_c   1.000
_cell.angle_alpha   90.00
_cell.angle_beta   90.00
_cell.angle_gamma   90.00
#
_symmetry.space_group_name_H-M   'P 1'
#
loop_
_entity.id
_entity.type
_entity.pdbx_description
1 polymer ?
#
loop_
_entity_poly.entity_id
_entity_poly.type
_entity_poly.pdbx_seq_one_letter_code
_entity_poly.pdbx_strand_id
1 'polypeptide(L)'
;MTDLMVKMPAHWLATVFLLLRRSASGEVQALAAELRPFTEQPGQRVQVPRAVVRRTELALHGELERSPRRSEEVRHLIRARSGGW
;
A
#
# COMPACT_ATOMS: atom_id res chain seq x y z
N MET A 1 6.08 19.46 -13.15
CA MET A 1 6.21 18.28 -12.27
C MET A 1 5.35 17.17 -12.84
N THR A 2 5.89 16.36 -13.74
CA THR A 2 5.21 15.16 -14.22
C THR A 2 5.21 14.15 -13.08
N ASP A 3 4.06 13.98 -12.44
CA ASP A 3 3.86 12.94 -11.45
C ASP A 3 4.06 11.59 -12.16
N LEU A 4 5.21 10.95 -11.90
CA LEU A 4 5.60 9.72 -12.56
C LEU A 4 4.62 8.62 -12.11
N MET A 5 3.58 8.37 -12.89
CA MET A 5 2.62 7.31 -12.61
C MET A 5 3.30 5.93 -12.71
N VAL A 6 2.93 5.02 -11.83
CA VAL A 6 3.38 3.62 -11.85
C VAL A 6 2.19 2.68 -11.91
N LYS A 7 2.29 1.63 -12.73
CA LYS A 7 1.27 0.59 -12.81
C LYS A 7 1.41 -0.38 -11.65
N MET A 8 0.43 -0.39 -10.76
CA MET A 8 0.38 -1.25 -9.57
C MET A 8 -0.78 -2.25 -9.64
N PRO A 9 -0.62 -3.50 -9.18
CA PRO A 9 -1.74 -4.42 -9.05
C PRO A 9 -2.79 -3.87 -8.07
N ALA A 10 -4.04 -3.74 -8.50
CA ALA A 10 -5.12 -3.22 -7.65
C ALA A 10 -5.39 -4.10 -6.43
N HIS A 11 -5.23 -5.43 -6.57
CA HIS A 11 -5.35 -6.35 -5.45
C HIS A 11 -4.32 -6.07 -4.35
N TRP A 12 -3.07 -5.78 -4.73
CA TRP A 12 -2.04 -5.39 -3.77
C TRP A 12 -2.42 -4.10 -3.03
N LEU A 13 -2.93 -3.10 -3.76
CA LEU A 13 -3.38 -1.84 -3.17
C LEU A 13 -4.56 -2.04 -2.22
N ALA A 14 -5.50 -2.93 -2.55
CA ALA A 14 -6.63 -3.26 -1.69
C ALA A 14 -6.18 -3.92 -0.38
N THR A 15 -5.24 -4.86 -0.44
CA THR A 15 -4.70 -5.52 0.76
C THR A 15 -3.96 -4.52 1.64
N VAL A 16 -3.13 -3.65 1.06
CA VAL A 16 -2.43 -2.60 1.80
C VAL A 16 -3.40 -1.58 2.39
N PHE A 17 -4.41 -1.16 1.64
CA PHE A 17 -5.47 -0.27 2.15
C PHE A 17 -6.14 -0.86 3.40
N LEU A 18 -6.56 -2.12 3.36
CA LEU A 18 -7.21 -2.77 4.50
C LEU A 18 -6.27 -2.86 5.71
N LEU A 19 -4.98 -3.10 5.49
CA LEU A 19 -3.97 -3.15 6.54
C LEU A 19 -3.77 -1.77 7.19
N LEU A 20 -3.52 -0.73 6.39
CA LEU A 20 -3.29 0.64 6.86
C LEU A 20 -4.54 1.25 7.51
N ARG A 21 -5.74 0.95 7.01
CA ARG A 21 -7.01 1.38 7.62
C ARG A 21 -7.19 0.88 9.05
N ARG A 22 -6.55 -0.24 9.41
CA ARG A 22 -6.57 -0.81 10.77
C ARG A 22 -5.45 -0.28 11.67
N SER A 23 -4.60 0.64 11.20
CA SER A 23 -3.59 1.28 12.02
C SER A 23 -4.23 2.26 13.01
N ALA A 24 -3.61 2.43 14.17
CA ALA A 24 -4.01 3.41 15.18
C ALA A 24 -3.46 4.83 14.89
N SER A 25 -2.60 4.98 13.88
CA SER A 25 -2.01 6.27 13.50
C SER A 25 -2.91 7.03 12.51
N GLY A 26 -3.27 8.27 12.86
CA GLY A 26 -4.08 9.13 12.01
C GLY A 26 -3.44 9.43 10.64
N GLU A 27 -2.12 9.60 10.59
CA GLU A 27 -1.38 9.80 9.34
C GLU A 27 -1.47 8.58 8.42
N VAL A 28 -1.38 7.37 8.99
CA VAL A 28 -1.51 6.12 8.24
C VAL A 28 -2.94 5.92 7.73
N GLN A 29 -3.94 6.31 8.51
CA GLN A 29 -5.34 6.28 8.08
C GLN A 29 -5.62 7.29 6.95
N ALA A 30 -5.04 8.49 7.00
CA ALA A 30 -5.15 9.47 5.92
C ALA A 30 -4.54 8.93 4.62
N LEU A 31 -3.39 8.26 4.71
CA LEU A 31 -2.79 7.58 3.56
C LEU A 31 -3.65 6.43 3.03
N ALA A 32 -4.32 5.67 3.90
CA ALA A 32 -5.29 4.67 3.47
C ALA A 32 -6.46 5.31 2.68
N ALA A 33 -6.94 6.49 3.08
CA ALA A 33 -7.96 7.22 2.33
C ALA A 33 -7.48 7.64 0.93
N GLU A 34 -6.21 8.04 0.79
CA GLU A 34 -5.61 8.35 -0.51
C GLU A 34 -5.50 7.12 -1.42
N LEU A 35 -5.32 5.92 -0.86
CA LEU A 35 -5.23 4.68 -1.62
C LEU A 35 -6.58 4.17 -2.14
N ARG A 36 -7.68 4.52 -1.47
CA ARG A 36 -9.02 3.99 -1.72
C ARG A 36 -9.43 3.99 -3.21
N PRO A 37 -9.26 5.08 -3.99
CA PRO A 37 -9.69 5.12 -5.39
C PRO A 37 -8.99 4.08 -6.28
N PHE A 38 -7.80 3.62 -5.89
CA PHE A 38 -7.01 2.65 -6.65
C PHE A 38 -7.33 1.19 -6.30
N THR A 39 -8.20 0.97 -5.31
CA THR A 39 -8.59 -0.38 -4.85
C THR A 39 -9.82 -0.95 -5.55
N GLU A 40 -10.54 -0.10 -6.30
CA GLU A 40 -11.88 -0.40 -6.84
C GLU A 40 -11.86 -1.25 -8.13
N GLN A 41 -10.68 -1.60 -8.65
CA GLN A 41 -10.53 -2.34 -9.92
C GLN A 41 -9.80 -3.68 -9.72
N PRO A 42 -10.40 -4.66 -9.01
CA PRO A 42 -9.77 -5.95 -8.74
C PRO A 42 -9.35 -6.67 -10.03
N GLY A 43 -8.20 -7.33 -9.99
CA GLY A 43 -7.64 -8.08 -11.14
C GLY A 43 -6.91 -7.23 -12.19
N GLN A 44 -6.93 -5.90 -12.08
CA GLN A 44 -6.25 -5.00 -13.03
C GLN A 44 -5.02 -4.34 -12.42
N ARG A 45 -4.16 -3.80 -13.30
CA ARG A 45 -3.08 -2.89 -12.89
C ARG A 45 -3.55 -1.45 -13.11
N VAL A 46 -3.56 -0.67 -12.04
CA VAL A 46 -4.00 0.73 -12.04
C VAL A 46 -2.82 1.68 -12.01
N GLN A 47 -2.98 2.87 -12.59
CA GLN A 47 -1.98 3.93 -12.53
C GLN A 47 -2.07 4.62 -11.17
N VAL A 48 -0.96 4.65 -10.45
CA VAL A 48 -0.86 5.27 -9.12
C VAL A 48 0.27 6.29 -9.14
N PRO A 49 0.10 7.47 -8.53
CA PRO A 49 1.19 8.40 -8.29
C PRO A 49 2.36 7.73 -7.57
N ARG A 50 3.59 7.85 -8.10
CA ARG A 50 4.77 7.25 -7.45
C ARG A 50 5.02 7.81 -6.05
N ALA A 51 4.61 9.05 -5.79
CA ALA A 51 4.66 9.65 -4.46
C ALA A 51 3.74 8.90 -3.46
N VAL A 52 2.52 8.54 -3.87
CA VAL A 52 1.58 7.76 -3.06
C VAL A 52 2.14 6.37 -2.79
N VAL A 53 2.73 5.72 -3.79
CA VAL A 53 3.37 4.40 -3.63
C VAL A 53 4.54 4.47 -2.63
N ARG A 54 5.42 5.48 -2.75
CA ARG A 54 6.54 5.65 -1.79
C ARG A 54 6.07 5.87 -0.35
N ARG A 55 5.06 6.73 -0.14
CA ARG A 55 4.51 6.96 1.20
C ARG A 55 3.89 5.70 1.78
N THR A 56 3.20 4.92 0.92
CA THR A 56 2.63 3.62 1.28
C THR A 56 3.68 2.62 1.73
N GLU A 57 4.80 2.52 1.00
CA GLU A 57 5.93 1.67 1.38
C GLU A 57 6.51 2.08 2.75
N LEU A 58 6.72 3.38 2.97
CA LEU A 58 7.22 3.89 4.26
C LEU A 58 6.26 3.56 5.42
N ALA A 59 4.94 3.70 5.21
CA ALA A 59 3.95 3.34 6.21
C ALA A 59 3.97 1.83 6.53
N LEU A 60 4.12 0.97 5.52
CA LEU A 60 4.28 -0.47 5.71
C LEU A 60 5.55 -0.79 6.53
N HIS A 61 6.67 -0.14 6.24
CA HIS A 61 7.89 -0.30 7.04
C HIS A 61 7.70 0.13 8.50
N GLY A 62 7.01 1.25 8.75
CA GLY A 62 6.67 1.67 10.11
C GLY A 62 5.76 0.68 10.85
N GLU A 63 4.85 -0.01 10.15
CA GLU A 63 4.02 -1.06 10.75
C GLU A 63 4.83 -2.33 11.10
N LEU A 64 5.92 -2.64 10.37
CA LEU A 64 6.85 -3.73 10.74
C LEU A 64 7.49 -3.49 12.11
N GLU A 65 7.90 -2.26 12.37
CA GLU A 65 8.54 -1.87 13.63
C GLU A 65 7.56 -1.90 14.79
N ARG A 66 6.30 -1.53 14.55
CA ARG A 66 5.25 -1.44 15.58
C ARG A 66 4.58 -2.76 15.91
N SER A 67 4.50 -3.70 14.96
CA SER A 67 3.76 -4.95 15.14
C SER A 67 4.54 -6.18 14.63
N PRO A 68 5.32 -6.84 15.52
CA PRO A 68 6.06 -8.06 15.18
C PRO A 68 5.14 -9.18 14.65
N ARG A 69 3.90 -9.26 15.16
CA ARG A 69 2.89 -10.25 14.76
C ARG A 69 2.42 -10.11 13.32
N ARG A 70 2.47 -8.90 12.74
CA ARG A 70 2.11 -8.63 11.34
C ARG A 70 3.33 -8.56 10.42
N SER A 71 4.52 -8.85 10.95
CA SER A 71 5.77 -8.60 10.24
C SER A 71 5.98 -9.49 9.02
N GLU A 72 5.47 -10.73 9.01
CA GLU A 72 5.58 -11.62 7.84
C GLU A 72 4.61 -11.21 6.74
N GLU A 73 3.36 -10.88 7.08
CA GLU A 73 2.34 -10.39 6.15
C GLU A 73 2.81 -9.11 5.45
N VAL A 74 3.34 -8.15 6.22
CA VAL A 74 3.84 -6.88 5.66
C VAL A 74 5.11 -7.09 4.82
N ARG A 75 6.04 -7.96 5.24
CA ARG A 75 7.22 -8.33 4.43
C ARG A 75 6.82 -9.01 3.12
N HIS A 76 5.81 -9.87 3.17
CA HIS A 76 5.25 -10.49 1.97
C HIS A 76 4.67 -9.42 1.03
N LEU A 77 3.89 -8.47 1.55
CA LEU A 77 3.34 -7.37 0.73
C LEU A 77 4.44 -6.54 0.07
N ILE A 78 5.50 -6.18 0.80
CA ILE A 78 6.63 -5.42 0.22
C ILE A 78 7.29 -6.20 -0.93
N ARG A 79 7.46 -7.52 -0.79
CA ARG A 79 8.02 -8.39 -1.84
C ARG A 79 7.09 -8.57 -3.04
N ALA A 80 5.80 -8.81 -2.79
CA ALA A 80 4.78 -9.10 -3.81
C ALA A 80 4.43 -7.89 -4.70
N ARG A 81 4.84 -6.68 -4.29
CA ARG A 81 4.64 -5.42 -5.03
C ARG A 81 5.05 -5.51 -6.51
N SER A 82 6.12 -6.25 -6.82
CA SER A 82 6.68 -6.35 -8.18
C SER A 82 5.93 -7.35 -9.09
N GLY A 83 4.87 -8.01 -8.61
CA GLY A 83 4.11 -8.99 -9.38
C GLY A 83 4.52 -10.46 -9.16
N GLY A 84 5.31 -10.74 -8.13
CA GLY A 84 5.52 -12.09 -7.63
C GLY A 84 4.37 -12.46 -6.70
N TRP A 85 3.28 -12.97 -7.28
CA TRP A 85 2.23 -13.70 -6.57
C TRP A 85 2.36 -15.17 -6.93
#